data_AF-A0A8C4KHJ9-F1
#
_entry.id   AF-A0A8C4KHJ9-F1
#
_cell.length_a   1.000
_cell.length_b   1.000
_cell.length_c   1.000
_cell.angle_alpha   90.00
_cell.angle_beta   90.00
_cell.angle_gamma   90.00
#
_symmetry.space_group_name_H-M   'P 1'
#
loop_
_entity.id
_entity.type
_entity.pdbx_description
1 polymer ?
#
loop_
_entity_poly.entity_id
_entity_poly.type
_entity_poly.pdbx_seq_one_letter_code
_entity_poly.pdbx_strand_id
1 'polypeptide(L)'
;MRSTAAPSPRYKGRRSRSPGEARRAGAAPAPGSRHPLPAAMGRQSCSLVLAVALLSLSTTSARKCELQGLWKNELGSNMTLSALDAAGAFTGSYHTAVAATNKRIVVSPLKGAQQHPSTKGKVTFGFTVQWQFADSITVFVGQCFVDRQGKETLETTWLLREEVPSRRDSWKATRIGTNVFTRIK
;
A
#
# COMPACT_ATOMS: atom_id res chain seq x y z
N MET A 1 28.78 24.24 -22.49
CA MET A 1 28.54 22.89 -23.05
C MET A 1 27.08 22.79 -23.45
N ARG A 2 26.81 22.42 -24.71
CA ARG A 2 25.49 22.43 -25.35
C ARG A 2 24.67 21.22 -24.91
N SER A 3 23.38 21.44 -24.62
CA SER A 3 22.38 20.42 -24.34
C SER A 3 21.63 20.07 -25.63
N THR A 4 21.59 18.79 -25.98
CA THR A 4 20.80 18.25 -27.10
C THR A 4 19.70 17.35 -26.56
N ALA A 5 18.45 17.77 -26.73
CA ALA A 5 17.25 16.99 -26.45
C ALA A 5 16.85 16.13 -27.66
N ALA A 6 16.40 14.90 -27.41
CA ALA A 6 15.87 13.97 -28.42
C ALA A 6 14.32 14.06 -28.51
N PRO A 7 13.69 13.76 -29.67
CA PRO A 7 12.26 14.03 -29.90
C PRO A 7 11.33 12.82 -29.70
N SER A 8 10.07 13.10 -29.35
CA SER A 8 8.94 12.15 -29.20
C SER A 8 8.40 11.58 -30.52
N PRO A 9 7.84 10.35 -30.53
CA PRO A 9 7.16 9.83 -31.71
C PRO A 9 5.66 10.16 -31.75
N ARG A 10 5.19 10.53 -32.95
CA ARG A 10 3.79 10.71 -33.35
C ARG A 10 3.13 9.36 -33.63
N TYR A 11 1.91 9.15 -33.13
CA TYR A 11 1.06 8.02 -33.53
C TYR A 11 0.14 8.43 -34.70
N LYS A 12 0.19 7.68 -35.81
CA LYS A 12 -0.71 7.83 -36.98
C LYS A 12 -1.90 6.88 -36.82
N GLY A 13 -3.11 7.40 -37.01
CA GLY A 13 -4.33 6.59 -37.14
C GLY A 13 -4.49 5.98 -38.54
N ARG A 14 -5.35 4.96 -38.64
CA ARG A 14 -5.96 4.56 -39.92
C ARG A 14 -7.35 3.93 -39.72
N ARG A 15 -8.18 4.18 -40.73
CA ARG A 15 -9.64 4.08 -40.84
C ARG A 15 -10.19 2.67 -41.11
N SER A 16 -11.41 2.50 -40.61
CA SER A 16 -12.61 1.78 -41.05
C SER A 16 -12.66 1.02 -42.39
N ARG A 17 -13.39 -0.11 -42.38
CA ARG A 17 -14.24 -0.64 -43.47
C ARG A 17 -15.31 -1.63 -42.95
N SER A 18 -16.57 -1.38 -43.29
CA SER A 18 -17.67 -2.35 -43.52
C SER A 18 -18.06 -2.22 -45.02
N PRO A 19 -19.08 -2.87 -45.62
CA PRO A 19 -20.05 -3.88 -45.15
C PRO A 19 -20.25 -5.06 -46.16
N GLY A 20 -21.22 -5.97 -45.92
CA GLY A 20 -21.65 -6.98 -46.89
C GLY A 20 -22.93 -7.71 -46.46
N GLU A 21 -23.89 -7.83 -47.39
CA GLU A 21 -25.34 -8.09 -47.25
C GLU A 21 -25.78 -9.55 -47.54
N ALA A 22 -27.10 -9.78 -47.33
CA ALA A 22 -28.01 -10.77 -47.96
C ALA A 22 -28.03 -12.20 -47.36
N ARG A 23 -29.15 -12.94 -47.24
CA ARG A 23 -30.50 -12.89 -47.87
C ARG A 23 -31.49 -13.81 -47.11
N ARG A 24 -32.80 -13.56 -47.26
CA ARG A 24 -33.98 -14.32 -46.78
C ARG A 24 -34.26 -15.62 -47.57
N ALA A 25 -35.00 -16.57 -46.96
CA ALA A 25 -36.33 -17.10 -47.39
C ALA A 25 -36.61 -18.54 -46.85
N GLY A 26 -37.69 -18.77 -46.10
CA GLY A 26 -38.85 -19.64 -46.47
C GLY A 26 -38.75 -21.03 -45.80
N ALA A 27 -39.77 -21.75 -45.33
CA ALA A 27 -41.23 -21.67 -45.36
C ALA A 27 -41.82 -22.59 -44.24
N ALA A 28 -43.09 -22.40 -43.85
CA ALA A 28 -43.87 -23.29 -42.97
C ALA A 28 -44.71 -24.30 -43.79
N PRO A 29 -45.24 -25.39 -43.20
CA PRO A 29 -46.64 -25.37 -42.72
C PRO A 29 -46.93 -26.17 -41.42
N ALA A 30 -48.14 -25.97 -40.88
CA ALA A 30 -48.72 -26.48 -39.61
C ALA A 30 -49.56 -27.79 -39.80
N PRO A 31 -50.50 -28.20 -38.91
CA PRO A 31 -50.56 -28.27 -37.43
C PRO A 31 -50.91 -29.70 -36.90
N GLY A 32 -50.79 -29.95 -35.59
CA GLY A 32 -51.33 -31.17 -34.96
C GLY A 32 -51.34 -31.08 -33.43
N SER A 33 -52.54 -31.20 -32.85
CA SER A 33 -52.87 -31.06 -31.43
C SER A 33 -52.96 -32.42 -30.72
N ARG A 34 -52.55 -32.51 -29.44
CA ARG A 34 -53.21 -33.24 -28.32
C ARG A 34 -52.34 -33.28 -27.04
N HIS A 35 -52.87 -32.65 -25.99
CA HIS A 35 -52.84 -32.86 -24.52
C HIS A 35 -51.58 -33.33 -23.71
N PRO A 36 -51.49 -32.98 -22.40
CA PRO A 36 -50.23 -32.94 -21.63
C PRO A 36 -50.09 -33.93 -20.44
N LEU A 37 -48.87 -33.92 -19.87
CA LEU A 37 -48.37 -34.35 -18.52
C LEU A 37 -47.64 -35.72 -18.42
N PRO A 38 -46.71 -35.92 -17.45
CA PRO A 38 -45.79 -34.96 -16.78
C PRO A 38 -44.33 -35.47 -16.68
N ALA A 39 -43.48 -34.61 -16.08
CA ALA A 39 -42.23 -34.92 -15.36
C ALA A 39 -40.95 -35.21 -16.16
N ALA A 40 -40.04 -34.23 -16.16
CA ALA A 40 -38.61 -34.46 -15.92
C ALA A 40 -37.95 -33.17 -15.44
N MET A 41 -37.74 -33.11 -14.13
CA MET A 41 -36.99 -32.06 -13.44
C MET A 41 -35.49 -32.24 -13.75
N GLY A 42 -35.05 -31.67 -14.87
CA GLY A 42 -33.68 -31.74 -15.38
C GLY A 42 -32.78 -30.61 -14.87
N ARG A 43 -32.35 -30.74 -13.63
CA ARG A 43 -31.16 -30.18 -12.96
C ARG A 43 -30.13 -29.47 -13.88
N GLN A 44 -30.30 -28.18 -14.17
CA GLN A 44 -29.32 -27.34 -14.89
C GLN A 44 -29.00 -26.01 -14.18
N SER A 45 -28.92 -26.02 -12.85
CA SER A 45 -28.54 -24.83 -12.07
C SER A 45 -27.53 -25.17 -10.98
N CYS A 46 -26.37 -25.68 -11.39
CA CYS A 46 -25.23 -25.85 -10.48
C CYS A 46 -23.88 -25.48 -11.10
N SER A 47 -23.75 -25.47 -12.43
CA SER A 47 -22.44 -25.21 -13.06
C SER A 47 -22.10 -23.73 -13.21
N LEU A 48 -23.08 -22.81 -13.26
CA LEU A 48 -22.82 -21.37 -13.43
C LEU A 48 -22.46 -20.66 -12.11
N VAL A 49 -22.96 -21.13 -10.97
CA VAL A 49 -22.65 -20.54 -9.65
C VAL A 49 -21.23 -20.87 -9.21
N LEU A 50 -20.72 -22.07 -9.55
CA LEU A 50 -19.34 -22.47 -9.24
C LEU A 50 -18.29 -21.61 -9.98
N ALA A 51 -18.56 -21.23 -11.24
CA ALA A 51 -17.63 -20.41 -12.02
C ALA A 51 -17.52 -18.96 -11.50
N VAL A 52 -18.62 -18.39 -10.99
CA VAL A 52 -18.63 -17.05 -10.37
C VAL A 52 -17.95 -17.06 -9.00
N ALA A 53 -18.09 -18.14 -8.23
CA ALA A 53 -17.40 -18.31 -6.95
C ALA A 53 -15.87 -18.51 -7.09
N LEU A 54 -15.41 -19.02 -8.22
CA LEU A 54 -13.97 -19.17 -8.52
C LEU A 54 -13.32 -17.87 -9.02
N LEU A 55 -14.09 -16.90 -9.50
CA LEU A 55 -13.60 -15.57 -9.93
C LEU A 55 -13.45 -14.57 -8.77
N SER A 56 -14.04 -14.84 -7.60
CA SER A 56 -14.00 -13.94 -6.44
C SER A 56 -12.87 -14.22 -5.44
N LEU A 57 -12.08 -15.30 -5.61
CA LEU A 57 -10.80 -15.45 -4.92
C LEU A 57 -9.67 -14.73 -5.67
N SER A 58 -9.91 -13.46 -6.03
CA SER A 58 -8.80 -12.52 -6.13
C SER A 58 -8.34 -12.27 -4.69
N THR A 59 -7.60 -13.23 -4.14
CA THR A 59 -6.81 -13.00 -2.93
C THR A 59 -5.88 -11.86 -3.30
N THR A 60 -6.23 -10.64 -2.89
CA THR A 60 -5.27 -9.55 -2.78
C THR A 60 -4.21 -10.12 -1.86
N SER A 61 -3.13 -10.64 -2.45
CA SER A 61 -1.94 -11.01 -1.70
C SER A 61 -1.58 -9.74 -0.96
N ALA A 62 -1.85 -9.70 0.35
CA ALA A 62 -1.57 -8.55 1.17
C ALA A 62 -0.09 -8.25 0.95
N ARG A 63 0.21 -7.10 0.35
CA ARG A 63 1.58 -6.73 0.00
C ARG A 63 2.34 -6.65 1.31
N LYS A 64 3.14 -7.68 1.59
CA LYS A 64 3.95 -7.72 2.80
C LYS A 64 4.99 -6.62 2.73
N CYS A 65 5.30 -6.04 3.87
CA CYS A 65 6.14 -4.85 4.04
C CYS A 65 5.63 -3.61 3.31
N GLU A 66 4.31 -3.49 3.14
CA GLU A 66 3.70 -2.19 2.85
C GLU A 66 3.72 -1.33 4.11
N LEU A 67 4.44 -0.19 4.08
CA LEU A 67 4.57 0.67 5.26
C LEU A 67 3.26 1.36 5.63
N GLN A 68 2.34 1.55 4.68
CA GLN A 68 1.04 2.17 4.95
C GLN A 68 0.28 1.44 6.07
N GLY A 69 -0.28 2.21 6.99
CA GLY A 69 -1.12 1.72 8.07
C GLY A 69 -0.60 2.06 9.47
N LEU A 70 -1.12 1.33 10.45
CA LEU A 70 -0.89 1.57 11.87
C LEU A 70 0.14 0.60 12.44
N TRP A 71 1.08 1.14 13.19
CA TRP A 71 2.22 0.45 13.77
C TRP A 71 2.35 0.80 15.25
N LYS A 72 2.73 -0.18 16.07
CA LYS A 72 3.02 -0.01 17.50
C LYS A 72 4.41 -0.54 17.83
N ASN A 73 5.21 0.21 18.57
CA ASN A 73 6.49 -0.28 19.08
C ASN A 73 6.39 -0.92 20.47
N GLU A 74 7.49 -1.50 20.90
CA GLU A 74 7.63 -2.16 22.21
C GLU A 74 7.48 -1.22 23.41
N LEU A 75 7.68 0.09 23.22
CA LEU A 75 7.44 1.11 24.24
C LEU A 75 5.97 1.54 24.33
N GLY A 76 5.11 1.05 23.43
CA GLY A 76 3.69 1.41 23.36
C GLY A 76 3.37 2.63 22.49
N SER A 77 4.36 3.20 21.81
CA SER A 77 4.16 4.32 20.88
C SER A 77 3.46 3.84 19.62
N ASN A 78 2.54 4.65 19.10
CA ASN A 78 1.79 4.36 17.89
C ASN A 78 2.22 5.28 16.74
N MET A 79 2.22 4.75 15.54
CA MET A 79 2.57 5.47 14.32
C MET A 79 1.58 5.11 13.22
N THR A 80 1.07 6.12 12.52
CA THR A 80 0.20 5.94 11.34
C THR A 80 0.90 6.51 10.12
N LEU A 81 1.10 5.67 9.10
CA LEU A 81 1.74 6.05 7.85
C LEU A 81 0.72 6.14 6.72
N SER A 82 0.79 7.22 5.94
CA SER A 82 0.01 7.38 4.72
C SER A 82 0.42 6.39 3.64
N ALA A 83 -0.38 6.31 2.57
CA ALA A 83 0.10 5.73 1.32
C ALA A 83 1.39 6.42 0.87
N LEU A 84 2.28 5.64 0.26
CA LEU A 84 3.50 6.14 -0.36
C LEU A 84 3.17 6.70 -1.75
N ASP A 85 3.85 7.78 -2.14
CA ASP A 85 3.79 8.28 -3.50
C ASP A 85 4.67 7.45 -4.46
N ALA A 86 4.65 7.81 -5.75
CA ALA A 86 5.40 7.11 -6.78
C ALA A 86 6.93 7.21 -6.59
N ALA A 87 7.43 8.18 -5.82
CA ALA A 87 8.85 8.32 -5.49
C ALA A 87 9.22 7.58 -4.18
N GLY A 88 8.24 6.97 -3.51
CA GLY A 88 8.40 6.29 -2.23
C GLY A 88 8.34 7.23 -1.02
N ALA A 89 8.00 8.51 -1.21
CA ALA A 89 7.82 9.43 -0.10
C ALA A 89 6.49 9.19 0.61
N PHE A 90 6.45 9.44 1.91
CA PHE A 90 5.25 9.30 2.73
C PHE A 90 5.22 10.33 3.85
N THR A 91 4.02 10.52 4.38
CA THR A 91 3.76 11.33 5.57
C THR A 91 3.05 10.48 6.62
N GLY A 92 2.82 11.05 7.80
CA GLY A 92 2.08 10.35 8.82
C GLY A 92 2.00 11.11 10.13
N SER A 93 1.62 10.38 11.16
CA SER A 93 1.61 10.86 12.53
C SER A 93 2.28 9.86 13.48
N TYR A 94 2.91 10.39 14.51
CA TYR A 94 3.56 9.65 15.58
C TYR A 94 2.99 10.09 16.93
N HIS A 95 2.55 9.13 17.73
CA HIS A 95 2.09 9.33 19.09
C HIS A 95 2.96 8.51 20.03
N THR A 96 3.95 9.17 20.65
CA THR A 96 4.86 8.50 21.58
C THR A 96 4.16 8.16 22.89
N ALA A 97 4.55 7.06 23.52
CA ALA A 97 4.11 6.71 24.87
C ALA A 97 5.06 7.26 25.95
N VAL A 98 6.25 7.72 25.56
CA VAL A 98 7.30 8.19 26.47
C VAL A 98 7.88 9.52 25.99
N ALA A 99 8.33 10.36 26.92
CA ALA A 99 9.00 11.61 26.63
C ALA A 99 10.08 11.90 27.66
N ALA A 100 11.18 12.54 27.23
CA ALA A 100 12.23 13.04 28.11
C ALA A 100 11.91 14.43 28.70
N THR A 101 10.76 15.00 28.34
CA THR A 101 10.25 16.28 28.81
C THR A 101 9.02 16.07 29.71
N ASN A 102 8.74 17.03 30.59
CA ASN A 102 7.52 17.10 31.38
C ASN A 102 6.34 17.74 30.62
N LYS A 103 6.54 18.19 29.37
CA LYS A 103 5.47 18.72 28.52
C LYS A 103 4.47 17.60 28.18
N ARG A 104 3.19 17.94 28.10
CA ARG A 104 2.14 17.00 27.70
C ARG A 104 2.42 16.46 26.30
N ILE A 105 2.47 15.14 26.16
CA ILE A 105 2.61 14.47 24.86
C ILE A 105 1.41 14.80 23.98
N VAL A 106 1.69 15.17 22.73
CA VAL A 106 0.69 15.31 21.67
C VAL A 106 1.15 14.61 20.40
N VAL A 107 0.20 14.27 19.54
CA VAL A 107 0.47 13.67 18.23
C VAL A 107 1.34 14.61 17.40
N SER A 108 2.39 14.08 16.81
CA SER A 108 3.39 14.83 16.05
C SER A 108 3.47 14.34 14.61
N PRO A 109 3.61 15.23 13.61
CA PRO A 109 3.70 14.83 12.22
C PRO A 109 5.05 14.16 11.93
N LEU A 110 5.05 13.26 10.94
CA LEU A 110 6.26 12.69 10.38
C LEU A 110 6.28 12.77 8.86
N LYS A 111 7.49 12.77 8.30
CA LYS A 111 7.76 12.72 6.85
C LYS A 111 8.91 11.78 6.58
N GLY A 112 8.81 10.96 5.55
CA GLY A 112 9.84 9.97 5.23
C GLY A 112 9.85 9.53 3.80
N ALA A 113 10.77 8.61 3.50
CA ALA A 113 10.88 7.95 2.22
C ALA A 113 11.30 6.50 2.40
N GLN A 114 10.80 5.66 1.51
CA GLN A 114 11.17 4.26 1.38
C GLN A 114 11.98 4.09 0.09
N GLN A 115 13.02 3.25 0.14
CA GLN A 115 13.73 2.86 -1.07
C GLN A 115 12.80 2.10 -2.03
N HIS A 116 13.13 2.07 -3.32
CA HIS A 116 12.38 1.22 -4.24
C HIS A 116 12.56 -0.25 -3.83
N PRO A 117 11.51 -1.09 -3.92
CA PRO A 117 11.65 -2.50 -3.61
C PRO A 117 12.75 -3.14 -4.45
N SER A 118 13.77 -3.70 -3.78
CA SER A 118 14.78 -4.49 -4.46
C SER A 118 14.16 -5.80 -5.00
N THR A 119 14.85 -6.47 -5.93
CA THR A 119 14.46 -7.81 -6.40
C THR A 119 14.33 -8.84 -5.27
N LYS A 120 14.87 -8.55 -4.07
CA LYS A 120 14.81 -9.40 -2.88
C LYS A 120 13.65 -9.05 -1.93
N GLY A 121 12.77 -8.10 -2.28
CA GLY A 121 11.55 -7.76 -1.53
C GLY A 121 11.77 -7.12 -0.16
N LYS A 122 13.02 -6.90 0.26
CA LYS A 122 13.39 -6.18 1.48
C LYS A 122 13.56 -4.70 1.15
N VAL A 123 12.95 -3.84 1.97
CA VAL A 123 12.96 -2.40 1.73
C VAL A 123 13.34 -1.63 2.99
N THR A 124 14.37 -0.81 2.84
CA THR A 124 14.81 0.14 3.86
C THR A 124 14.05 1.44 3.71
N PHE A 125 13.82 2.13 4.81
CA PHE A 125 13.13 3.41 4.85
C PHE A 125 13.73 4.30 5.94
N GLY A 126 13.42 5.58 5.86
CA GLY A 126 13.69 6.51 6.95
C GLY A 126 12.61 7.58 7.03
N PHE A 127 12.39 8.11 8.23
CA PHE A 127 11.46 9.19 8.45
C PHE A 127 11.91 10.10 9.59
N THR A 128 11.40 11.31 9.59
CA THR A 128 11.65 12.35 10.59
C THR A 128 10.35 12.68 11.30
N VAL A 129 10.36 12.70 12.63
CA VAL A 129 9.26 13.15 13.49
C VAL A 129 9.59 14.54 14.01
N GLN A 130 8.70 15.50 13.72
CA GLN A 130 8.80 16.86 14.24
C GLN A 130 7.90 17.00 15.47
N TRP A 131 8.48 16.97 16.66
CA TRP A 131 7.72 16.95 17.92
C TRP A 131 6.95 18.25 18.13
N GLN A 132 5.63 18.16 18.28
CA GLN A 132 4.75 19.33 18.49
C GLN A 132 4.73 19.82 19.95
N PHE A 133 5.31 19.05 20.86
CA PHE A 133 5.37 19.35 22.28
C PHE A 133 6.80 19.49 22.81
N ALA A 134 7.82 19.45 21.95
CA ALA A 134 9.22 19.53 22.39
C ALA A 134 10.08 20.17 21.31
N ASP A 135 11.09 20.92 21.74
CA ASP A 135 12.05 21.59 20.86
C ASP A 135 13.15 20.60 20.46
N SER A 136 12.73 19.54 19.77
CA SER A 136 13.58 18.42 19.38
C SER A 136 13.06 17.79 18.10
N ILE A 137 13.88 16.97 17.48
CA ILE A 137 13.54 16.21 16.28
C ILE A 137 14.06 14.78 16.42
N THR A 138 13.31 13.80 15.94
CA THR A 138 13.80 12.41 15.89
C THR A 138 13.80 11.91 14.47
N VAL A 139 14.91 11.32 14.05
CA VAL A 139 14.98 10.56 12.80
C VAL A 139 14.97 9.07 13.12
N PHE A 140 14.26 8.30 12.32
CA PHE A 140 14.25 6.85 12.33
C PHE A 140 14.77 6.35 10.98
N VAL A 141 15.58 5.30 11.01
CA VAL A 141 15.98 4.53 9.83
C VAL A 141 15.80 3.06 10.14
N GLY A 142 15.31 2.31 9.18
CA GLY A 142 15.02 0.90 9.43
C GLY A 142 14.71 0.10 8.19
N GLN A 143 14.31 -1.14 8.44
CA GLN A 143 13.95 -2.11 7.43
C GLN A 143 12.75 -2.92 7.90
N CYS A 144 11.85 -3.23 6.96
CA CYS A 144 10.78 -4.17 7.20
C CYS A 144 11.22 -5.62 7.00
N PHE A 145 10.79 -6.51 7.89
CA PHE A 145 10.99 -7.94 7.83
C PHE A 145 9.65 -8.67 7.94
N VAL A 146 9.59 -9.86 7.35
CA VAL A 146 8.45 -10.76 7.42
C VAL A 146 8.96 -12.10 7.91
N ASP A 147 8.40 -12.62 9.00
CA ASP A 147 8.76 -13.93 9.52
C ASP A 147 8.10 -15.09 8.75
N ARG A 148 8.40 -16.33 9.14
CA ARG A 148 7.86 -17.54 8.49
C ARG A 148 6.34 -17.65 8.63
N GLN A 149 5.76 -16.97 9.62
CA GLN A 149 4.34 -16.92 9.93
C GLN A 149 3.64 -15.74 9.22
N GLY A 150 4.38 -14.94 8.45
CA GLY A 150 3.86 -13.79 7.73
C GLY A 150 3.66 -12.55 8.60
N LYS A 151 4.18 -12.52 9.84
CA LYS A 151 4.13 -11.35 10.71
C LYS A 151 5.17 -10.34 10.26
N GLU A 152 4.75 -9.08 10.16
CA GLU A 152 5.60 -7.96 9.75
C GLU A 152 6.20 -7.27 10.97
N THR A 153 7.49 -6.95 10.90
CA THR A 153 8.20 -6.12 11.87
C THR A 153 8.96 -5.01 11.16
N LEU A 154 8.98 -3.81 11.74
CA LEU A 154 9.89 -2.75 11.34
C LEU A 154 11.00 -2.66 12.38
N GLU A 155 12.21 -3.05 12.01
CA GLU A 155 13.38 -2.88 12.87
C GLU A 155 14.03 -1.55 12.56
N THR A 156 14.13 -0.69 13.58
CA THR A 156 14.56 0.69 13.41
C THR A 156 15.64 1.08 14.42
N THR A 157 16.54 1.95 13.98
CA THR A 157 17.41 2.76 14.84
C THR A 157 16.96 4.21 14.74
N TRP A 158 17.03 4.95 15.83
CA TRP A 158 16.65 6.35 15.86
C TRP A 158 17.72 7.23 16.50
N LEU A 159 17.74 8.49 16.08
CA LEU A 159 18.49 9.57 16.71
C LEU A 159 17.52 10.66 17.12
N LEU A 160 17.47 10.99 18.40
CA LEU A 160 16.74 12.15 18.93
C LEU A 160 17.74 13.28 19.14
N ARG A 161 17.49 14.41 18.47
CA ARG A 161 18.28 15.64 18.57
C ARG A 161 17.50 16.69 19.35
N GLU A 162 18.04 17.08 20.50
CA GLU A 162 17.56 18.23 21.26
C GLU A 162 18.09 19.54 20.67
N GLU A 163 17.27 20.60 20.75
CA GLU A 163 17.76 21.97 20.68
C GLU A 163 18.66 22.25 21.89
N VAL A 164 19.78 22.94 21.65
CA VAL A 164 20.68 23.39 22.73
C VAL A 164 21.01 24.87 22.55
N PRO A 165 21.22 25.62 23.65
CA PRO A 165 21.44 27.07 23.58
C PRO A 165 22.70 27.48 22.83
N SER A 166 23.70 26.58 22.75
CA SER A 166 24.99 26.90 22.15
C SER A 166 25.64 25.70 21.47
N ARG A 167 26.55 25.97 20.53
CA ARG A 167 27.39 24.93 19.90
C ARG A 167 28.19 24.12 20.93
N ARG A 168 28.59 24.73 22.05
CA ARG A 168 29.36 24.06 23.12
C ARG A 168 28.57 22.95 23.79
N ASP A 169 27.23 23.00 23.74
CA ASP A 169 26.35 21.97 24.28
C ASP A 169 26.00 20.88 23.26
N SER A 170 26.45 21.00 22.01
CA SER A 170 26.07 20.07 20.93
C SER A 170 26.51 18.63 21.16
N TRP A 171 27.55 18.42 21.97
CA TRP A 171 28.11 17.08 22.24
C TRP A 171 27.14 16.15 22.99
N LYS A 172 26.24 16.72 23.81
CA LYS A 172 25.25 15.98 24.61
C LYS A 172 23.84 15.97 23.99
N ALA A 173 23.66 16.65 22.87
CA ALA A 173 22.35 16.95 22.31
C ALA A 173 21.73 15.81 21.49
N THR A 174 22.45 14.70 21.27
CA THR A 174 21.96 13.58 20.45
C THR A 174 21.91 12.29 21.28
N ARG A 175 20.71 11.71 21.38
CA ARG A 175 20.48 10.37 21.92
C ARG A 175 20.24 9.38 20.80
N ILE A 176 20.60 8.12 21.03
CA ILE A 176 20.43 7.01 20.10
C ILE A 176 19.65 5.88 20.78
N GLY A 177 18.86 5.15 20.00
CA GLY A 177 18.23 3.92 20.45
C GLY A 177 17.65 3.14 19.28
N THR A 178 16.95 2.06 19.62
CA THR A 178 16.27 1.19 18.66
C THR A 178 14.80 1.07 19.03
N ASN A 179 13.95 0.81 18.04
CA ASN A 179 12.57 0.36 18.26
C ASN A 179 12.18 -0.71 17.25
N VAL A 180 11.33 -1.64 17.70
CA VAL A 180 10.73 -2.67 16.86
C VAL A 180 9.23 -2.42 16.78
N PHE A 181 8.74 -2.09 15.60
CA PHE A 181 7.32 -1.88 15.37
C PHE A 181 6.64 -3.14 14.85
N THR A 182 5.40 -3.36 15.25
CA THR A 182 4.51 -4.39 14.73
C THR A 182 3.21 -3.76 14.26
N ARG A 183 2.59 -4.35 13.25
CA ARG A 183 1.32 -3.88 12.69
C ARG A 183 0.20 -4.02 13.74
N ILE A 184 -0.60 -2.96 13.92
CA ILE A 184 -1.83 -3.00 14.71
C ILE A 184 -2.93 -3.59 13.81
N LYS A 185 -3.60 -4.64 14.31
CA LYS A 185 -4.75 -5.27 13.63
C LYS A 185 -6.03 -4.52 13.92
#